data_AF-A0A7S0KTH1-F1
#
_entry.id   AF-A0A7S0KTH1-F1
#
_cell.length_a   1.000
_cell.length_b   1.000
_cell.length_c   1.000
_cell.angle_alpha   90.00
_cell.angle_beta   90.00
_cell.angle_gamma   90.00
#
_symmetry.space_group_name_H-M   'P 1'
#
loop_
_entity.id
_entity.type
_entity.pdbx_description
1 polymer ?
#
loop_
_entity_poly.entity_id
_entity_poly.type
_entity_poly.pdbx_seq_one_letter_code
_entity_poly.pdbx_strand_id
1 'polypeptide(L)'
;PTTNGREGDSGGMFAEGEETATATGRKPGAPPVDLLIRTSGETRLSDFMLWGISGHAVLCFQEVLWPDFSFTDMCYAAWTFQRSAEHCAGGRARYEAARADAEAERRDRRTRETERAVTR
;
A
#
# COMPACT_ATOMS: atom_id res chain seq x y z
N PRO A 1 -3.44 -8.04 -58.02
CA PRO A 1 -2.19 -7.42 -57.54
C PRO A 1 -2.46 -6.02 -56.95
N THR A 2 -2.66 -5.94 -55.64
CA THR A 2 -2.29 -4.79 -54.79
C THR A 2 -2.46 -5.25 -53.35
N THR A 3 -1.35 -5.32 -52.65
CA THR A 3 -1.23 -5.56 -51.22
C THR A 3 -1.60 -4.31 -50.44
N ASN A 4 -1.76 -4.49 -49.12
CA ASN A 4 -1.70 -3.55 -48.00
C ASN A 4 -3.00 -3.66 -47.19
N GLY A 5 -3.00 -4.19 -45.97
CA GLY A 5 -2.02 -3.98 -44.90
C GLY A 5 -2.61 -2.96 -43.94
N ARG A 6 -3.37 -3.45 -42.95
CA ARG A 6 -3.77 -2.66 -41.79
C ARG A 6 -3.98 -3.60 -40.61
N GLU A 7 -2.86 -3.91 -39.95
CA GLU A 7 -2.85 -4.39 -38.58
C GLU A 7 -3.47 -3.28 -37.72
N GLY A 8 -4.64 -3.58 -37.15
CA GLY A 8 -5.29 -2.77 -36.14
C GLY A 8 -4.69 -3.13 -34.79
N ASP A 9 -3.72 -2.30 -34.41
CA ASP A 9 -3.05 -2.21 -33.11
C ASP A 9 -3.99 -2.53 -31.93
N SER A 10 -3.63 -3.60 -31.24
CA SER A 10 -4.08 -3.94 -29.90
C SER A 10 -3.62 -2.84 -28.94
N GLY A 11 -4.45 -1.81 -28.77
CA GLY A 11 -4.34 -0.84 -27.68
C GLY A 11 -4.58 -1.52 -26.34
N GLY A 12 -3.57 -2.24 -25.86
CA GLY A 12 -3.49 -2.74 -24.50
C GLY A 12 -3.64 -1.56 -23.55
N MET A 13 -4.75 -1.56 -22.83
CA MET A 13 -4.98 -0.75 -21.65
C MET A 13 -3.97 -1.24 -20.60
N PHE A 14 -2.73 -0.73 -20.68
CA PHE A 14 -1.66 -1.10 -19.77
C PHE A 14 -2.08 -0.73 -18.35
N ALA A 15 -2.24 -1.76 -17.54
CA ALA A 15 -2.67 -1.68 -16.16
C ALA A 15 -1.67 -0.84 -15.34
N GLU A 16 -2.03 0.40 -15.05
CA GLU A 16 -1.24 1.37 -14.25
C GLU A 16 -1.00 0.93 -12.79
N GLY A 17 -1.48 -0.26 -12.39
CA GLY A 17 -1.36 -0.78 -11.02
C GLY A 17 -0.14 -1.66 -10.74
N GLU A 18 0.60 -2.13 -11.75
CA GLU A 18 1.67 -3.12 -11.53
C GLU A 18 3.01 -2.52 -11.07
N GLU A 19 3.35 -1.32 -11.54
CA GLU A 19 4.68 -0.73 -11.35
C GLU A 19 4.94 -0.34 -9.87
N THR A 20 3.90 0.07 -9.14
CA THR A 20 4.02 0.49 -7.73
C THR A 20 3.84 -0.66 -6.72
N ALA A 21 3.11 -1.70 -7.11
CA ALA A 21 2.86 -2.87 -6.26
C ALA A 21 4.15 -3.67 -6.01
N THR A 22 5.00 -3.78 -7.03
CA THR A 22 6.24 -4.56 -6.97
C THR A 22 7.26 -3.95 -6.00
N ALA A 23 7.34 -2.61 -5.95
CA ALA A 23 8.28 -1.88 -5.07
C ALA A 23 7.89 -1.92 -3.58
N THR A 24 6.62 -2.16 -3.27
CA THR A 24 6.11 -2.19 -1.88
C THR A 24 5.98 -3.60 -1.30
N GLY A 25 6.31 -4.63 -2.09
CA GLY A 25 6.15 -6.04 -1.69
C GLY A 25 4.69 -6.46 -1.47
N ARG A 26 3.73 -5.62 -1.92
CA ARG A 26 2.30 -5.82 -1.71
C ARG A 26 1.66 -6.29 -3.01
N LYS A 27 0.67 -7.19 -2.90
CA LYS A 27 -0.15 -7.55 -4.06
C LYS A 27 -0.83 -6.30 -4.64
N PRO A 28 -0.81 -6.08 -5.97
CA PRO A 28 -1.59 -5.04 -6.60
C PRO A 28 -3.06 -5.17 -6.21
N GLY A 29 -3.75 -4.05 -5.96
CA GLY A 29 -4.98 -4.09 -5.19
C GLY A 29 -4.61 -4.18 -3.72
N ALA A 30 -5.05 -5.19 -2.97
CA ALA A 30 -4.91 -5.28 -1.51
C ALA A 30 -5.32 -3.98 -0.74
N PRO A 31 -5.74 -4.04 0.53
CA PRO A 31 -5.89 -2.82 1.33
C PRO A 31 -4.58 -2.49 2.08
N PRO A 32 -4.40 -1.25 2.58
CA PRO A 32 -3.36 -0.94 3.56
C PRO A 32 -3.55 -1.78 4.83
N VAL A 33 -2.46 -1.95 5.59
CA VAL A 33 -2.52 -2.68 6.86
C VAL A 33 -2.96 -1.72 7.96
N ASP A 34 -4.09 -2.02 8.59
CA ASP A 34 -4.65 -1.18 9.67
C ASP A 34 -4.18 -1.60 11.08
N LEU A 35 -3.92 -2.89 11.28
CA LEU A 35 -3.51 -3.48 12.54
C LEU A 35 -2.45 -4.56 12.29
N LEU A 36 -1.31 -4.45 12.97
CA LEU A 36 -0.29 -5.48 13.03
C LEU A 36 -0.21 -6.06 14.43
N ILE A 37 -0.43 -7.38 14.55
CA ILE A 37 -0.31 -8.11 15.81
C ILE A 37 1.03 -8.83 15.82
N ARG A 38 1.78 -8.67 16.92
CA ARG A 38 3.04 -9.37 17.14
C ARG A 38 3.00 -10.08 18.50
N THR A 39 3.14 -11.39 18.45
CA THR A 39 3.17 -12.28 19.62
C THR A 39 4.60 -12.49 20.13
N SER A 40 4.74 -13.26 21.22
CA SER A 40 6.01 -13.65 21.86
C SER A 40 6.71 -12.56 22.66
N GLY A 41 6.04 -11.44 22.97
CA GLY A 41 6.60 -10.35 23.79
C GLY A 41 7.68 -9.51 23.10
N GLU A 42 7.85 -9.68 21.79
CA GLU A 42 8.91 -9.04 21.02
C GLU A 42 8.50 -7.67 20.50
N THR A 43 9.17 -6.60 20.94
CA THR A 43 8.89 -5.22 20.52
C THR A 43 9.69 -4.80 19.29
N ARG A 44 9.60 -5.62 18.22
CA ARG A 44 10.26 -5.34 16.94
C ARG A 44 9.37 -5.67 15.75
N LEU A 45 9.62 -4.97 14.64
CA LEU A 45 8.96 -5.23 13.37
C LEU A 45 9.66 -6.32 12.54
N SER A 46 10.94 -6.61 12.79
CA SER A 46 11.69 -7.66 12.07
C SER A 46 11.61 -7.57 10.54
N ASP A 47 11.57 -6.35 9.99
CA ASP A 47 11.41 -6.10 8.55
C ASP A 47 10.10 -6.67 7.94
N PHE A 48 9.10 -6.92 8.78
CA PHE A 48 7.82 -7.45 8.34
C PHE A 48 6.89 -6.32 7.88
N MET A 49 6.52 -6.35 6.59
CA MET A 49 5.50 -5.48 5.99
C MET A 49 5.72 -3.96 6.18
N LEU A 50 6.97 -3.50 6.20
CA LEU A 50 7.31 -2.08 6.48
C LEU A 50 6.52 -1.08 5.62
N TRP A 51 6.44 -1.32 4.32
CA TRP A 51 5.67 -0.47 3.41
C TRP A 51 4.16 -0.57 3.64
N GLY A 52 3.67 -1.77 3.97
CA GLY A 52 2.26 -2.01 4.26
C GLY A 52 1.76 -1.30 5.51
N ILE A 53 2.62 -1.13 6.52
CA ILE A 53 2.30 -0.47 7.78
C ILE A 53 2.64 1.03 7.82
N SER A 54 3.30 1.57 6.78
CA SER A 54 3.71 2.97 6.70
C SER A 54 2.54 3.95 6.75
N GLY A 55 1.33 3.51 6.38
CA GLY A 55 0.09 4.29 6.37
C GLY A 55 -0.65 4.34 7.71
N HIS A 56 0.06 4.50 8.82
CA HIS A 56 -0.55 4.68 10.15
C HIS A 56 -1.23 3.42 10.73
N ALA A 57 -0.61 2.24 10.56
CA ALA A 57 -1.06 1.00 11.18
C ALA A 57 -0.94 1.06 12.72
N VAL A 58 -1.89 0.43 13.42
CA VAL A 58 -1.80 0.20 14.87
C VAL A 58 -0.90 -1.02 15.13
N LEU A 59 0.07 -0.87 16.01
CA LEU A 59 0.95 -1.97 16.43
C LEU A 59 0.48 -2.53 17.77
N CYS A 60 0.13 -3.81 17.78
CA CYS A 60 -0.29 -4.53 18.99
C CYS A 60 0.75 -5.61 19.32
N PHE A 61 1.49 -5.41 20.40
CA PHE A 61 2.46 -6.38 20.91
C PHE A 61 1.82 -7.16 22.06
N GLN A 62 1.87 -8.48 21.99
CA GLN A 62 1.32 -9.39 22.99
C GLN A 62 2.39 -10.37 23.47
N GLU A 63 2.37 -10.65 24.77
CA GLU A 63 3.31 -11.58 25.41
C GLU A 63 3.00 -13.05 25.13
N VAL A 64 1.77 -13.36 24.70
CA VAL A 64 1.34 -14.72 24.36
C VAL A 64 2.20 -15.31 23.25
N LEU A 65 2.62 -16.56 23.38
CA LEU A 65 3.34 -17.27 22.32
C LEU A 65 2.37 -17.61 21.18
N TRP A 66 2.88 -17.72 19.95
CA TRP A 66 2.04 -18.04 18.80
C TRP A 66 1.22 -19.33 18.94
N PRO A 67 1.76 -20.45 19.46
CA PRO A 67 0.99 -21.68 19.66
C PRO A 67 -0.17 -21.53 20.67
N ASP A 68 -0.05 -20.58 21.61
CA ASP A 68 -1.02 -20.34 22.67
C ASP A 68 -1.99 -19.19 22.33
N PHE A 69 -1.85 -18.59 21.14
CA PHE A 69 -2.67 -17.46 20.72
C PHE A 69 -4.13 -17.90 20.53
N SER A 70 -5.01 -17.27 21.30
CA SER A 70 -6.42 -17.63 21.39
C SER A 70 -7.33 -16.58 20.75
N PHE A 71 -8.61 -16.93 20.58
CA PHE A 71 -9.62 -15.99 20.10
C PHE A 71 -9.75 -14.76 21.02
N THR A 72 -9.58 -14.93 22.32
CA THR A 72 -9.61 -13.81 23.28
C THR A 72 -8.48 -12.81 23.05
N ASP A 73 -7.29 -13.28 22.64
CA ASP A 73 -6.15 -12.42 22.30
C ASP A 73 -6.42 -11.63 21.02
N MET A 74 -7.09 -12.26 20.04
CA MET A 74 -7.55 -11.59 18.83
C MET A 74 -8.59 -10.51 19.15
N CYS A 75 -9.56 -10.79 20.02
CA CYS A 75 -10.54 -9.80 20.46
C CYS A 75 -9.89 -8.62 21.17
N TYR A 76 -8.88 -8.87 22.01
CA TYR A 76 -8.12 -7.80 22.65
C TYR A 76 -7.40 -6.91 21.63
N ALA A 77 -6.79 -7.51 20.60
CA ALA A 77 -6.15 -6.75 19.54
C ALA A 77 -7.15 -5.91 18.72
N ALA A 78 -8.32 -6.47 18.41
CA ALA A 78 -9.41 -5.75 17.74
C ALA A 78 -9.93 -4.58 18.59
N TRP A 79 -10.10 -4.78 19.89
CA TRP A 79 -10.51 -3.73 20.82
C TRP A 79 -9.46 -2.61 20.92
N THR A 80 -8.18 -2.97 20.95
CA THR A 80 -7.06 -2.02 20.94
C THR A 80 -7.10 -1.17 19.67
N PHE A 81 -7.28 -1.80 18.50
CA PHE A 81 -7.45 -1.09 17.24
C PHE A 81 -8.63 -0.10 17.28
N GLN A 82 -9.79 -0.54 17.76
CA GLN A 82 -10.98 0.32 17.84
C GLN A 82 -10.74 1.55 18.75
N ARG A 83 -10.06 1.39 19.89
CA ARG A 83 -9.71 2.53 20.76
C ARG A 83 -8.68 3.46 20.12
N SER A 84 -7.72 2.92 19.40
CA SER A 84 -6.70 3.71 18.70
C SER A 84 -7.24 4.37 17.43
N ALA A 85 -8.35 3.89 16.87
CA ALA A 85 -8.89 4.35 15.60
C ALA A 85 -9.17 5.86 15.58
N GLU A 86 -9.68 6.42 16.67
CA GLU A 86 -9.92 7.86 16.82
C GLU A 86 -8.61 8.66 16.77
N HIS A 87 -7.58 8.22 17.50
CA HIS A 87 -6.26 8.85 17.51
C HIS A 87 -5.54 8.70 16.16
N CYS A 88 -5.74 7.59 15.47
CA CYS A 88 -5.06 7.31 14.20
C CYS A 88 -5.80 7.91 12.99
N ALA A 89 -7.08 8.27 13.09
CA ALA A 89 -7.86 8.80 11.98
C ALA A 89 -7.27 10.09 11.39
N GLY A 90 -6.89 11.04 12.25
CA GLY A 90 -6.24 12.28 11.81
C GLY A 90 -4.85 12.05 11.23
N GLY A 91 -4.15 11.00 11.66
CA GLY A 91 -2.85 10.61 11.12
C GLY A 91 -2.94 10.00 9.72
N ARG A 92 -3.88 9.06 9.53
CA ARG A 92 -4.16 8.43 8.23
C ARG A 92 -4.52 9.45 7.16
N ALA A 93 -5.44 10.36 7.45
CA ALA A 93 -5.88 11.37 6.49
C ALA A 93 -4.72 12.26 6.00
N ARG A 94 -3.80 12.64 6.90
CA ARG A 94 -2.60 13.43 6.55
C ARG A 94 -1.62 12.65 5.68
N TYR A 95 -1.42 11.38 6.01
CA TYR A 95 -0.54 10.50 5.21
C TYR A 95 -1.10 10.29 3.80
N GLU A 96 -2.40 10.02 3.69
CA GLU A 96 -3.08 9.83 2.41
C GLU A 96 -3.04 11.09 1.54
N ALA A 97 -3.27 12.27 2.13
CA ALA A 97 -3.16 13.55 1.43
C ALA A 97 -1.74 13.79 0.89
N ALA A 98 -0.72 13.62 1.75
CA ALA A 98 0.68 13.78 1.35
C ALA A 98 1.09 12.79 0.24
N ARG A 99 0.56 11.57 0.29
CA ARG A 99 0.78 10.56 -0.75
C ARG A 99 0.13 10.97 -2.08
N ALA A 100 -1.12 11.45 -2.04
CA ALA A 100 -1.83 11.90 -3.24
C ALA A 100 -1.11 13.08 -3.92
N ASP A 101 -0.63 14.05 -3.13
CA ASP A 101 0.15 15.19 -3.63
C ASP A 101 1.44 14.72 -4.34
N ALA A 102 2.17 13.79 -3.71
CA ALA A 102 3.39 13.22 -4.30
C ALA A 102 3.12 12.42 -5.58
N GLU A 103 1.99 11.71 -5.67
CA GLU A 103 1.56 11.00 -6.88
C GLU A 103 1.17 11.97 -8.00
N ALA A 104 0.48 13.06 -7.68
CA ALA A 104 0.13 14.11 -8.64
C ALA A 104 1.38 14.76 -9.22
N GLU A 105 2.37 15.10 -8.38
CA GLU A 105 3.64 15.68 -8.84
C GLU A 105 4.41 14.73 -9.77
N ARG A 106 4.43 13.42 -9.45
CA ARG A 106 5.05 12.39 -10.30
C ARG A 106 4.35 12.28 -11.65
N ARG A 107 3.00 12.33 -11.66
CA ARG A 107 2.19 12.30 -12.88
C ARG A 107 2.51 13.52 -13.75
N ASP A 108 2.49 14.72 -13.17
CA ASP A 108 2.80 15.97 -13.89
C ASP A 108 4.20 15.95 -14.51
N ARG A 109 5.19 15.43 -13.77
CA ARG A 109 6.57 15.27 -14.27
C ARG A 109 6.62 14.34 -15.47
N ARG A 110 5.95 13.19 -15.39
CA ARG A 110 5.88 12.21 -16.50
C ARG A 110 5.18 12.81 -17.73
N THR A 111 4.12 13.60 -17.54
CA THR A 111 3.44 14.32 -18.63
C THR A 111 4.38 15.33 -19.29
N ARG A 112 5.10 16.16 -18.52
CA ARG A 112 6.05 17.14 -19.08
C ARG A 112 7.22 16.48 -19.81
N GLU A 113 7.71 15.34 -19.31
CA GLU A 113 8.79 14.58 -19.95
C GLU A 113 8.33 13.97 -21.28
N THR A 114 7.12 13.40 -21.33
CA THR A 114 6.54 12.85 -22.56
C THR A 114 6.26 13.93 -23.61
N GLU A 115 5.70 15.08 -23.22
CA GLU A 115 5.50 16.24 -24.11
C GLU A 115 6.83 16.76 -24.70
N ARG A 116 7.89 16.81 -23.89
CA ARG A 116 9.24 17.18 -24.34
C ARG A 116 9.84 16.17 -25.31
N ALA A 117 9.62 14.88 -25.09
CA ALA A 117 10.12 13.82 -25.95
C ALA A 117 9.41 13.80 -27.32
N VAL A 118 8.12 14.13 -27.37
CA VAL A 118 7.33 14.21 -28.62
C VAL A 118 7.71 15.43 -29.47
N THR A 119 8.14 16.52 -28.83
CA THR A 119 8.49 17.77 -29.51
C THR A 119 9.90 17.74 -30.13
N ARG A 120 10.71 16.70 -29.85
CA ARG A 120 12.09 16.54 -30.33
C ARG A 120 12.19 15.49 -31.43
#